data_AF-A0A7J0E5S6-F1
#
_entry.id   AF-A0A7J0E5S6-F1
#
_cell.length_a   1.000
_cell.length_b   1.000
_cell.length_c   1.000
_cell.angle_alpha   90.00
_cell.angle_beta   90.00
_cell.angle_gamma   90.00
#
_symmetry.space_group_name_H-M   'P 1'
#
loop_
_entity.id
_entity.type
_entity.pdbx_description
1 polymer ?
#
loop_
_entity_poly.entity_id
_entity_poly.type
_entity_poly.pdbx_seq_one_letter_code
_entity_poly.pdbx_strand_id
1 'polypeptide(L)' 'MEVTRASFVMVAMLSLIFSVFFPAAMAQSAPPAPAPTSDGTAIDQGIAYVLMLVALVLTYIIH' A
#
# COMPACT_ATOMS: atom_id res chain seq x y z
N MET A 1 22.29 5.79 51.79
CA MET A 1 22.00 4.67 50.86
C MET A 1 20.50 4.38 50.77
N GLU A 2 19.79 4.23 51.89
CA GLU A 2 18.34 3.96 51.90
C GLU A 2 17.47 5.04 51.22
N VAL A 3 17.73 6.33 51.46
CA VAL A 3 17.00 7.44 50.81
C VAL A 3 17.19 7.40 49.29
N THR A 4 18.41 7.15 48.82
CA THR A 4 18.73 7.03 47.39
C THR A 4 18.01 5.84 46.75
N ARG A 5 17.92 4.72 47.46
CA ARG A 5 17.18 3.52 47.03
C ARG A 5 15.66 3.78 46.94
N ALA A 6 15.08 4.43 47.93
CA ALA A 6 13.66 4.82 47.92
C ALA A 6 13.33 5.77 46.77
N SER A 7 14.19 6.78 46.52
CA SER A 7 14.04 7.70 45.39
C SER A 7 14.10 6.96 44.05
N PHE A 8 15.00 5.99 43.91
CA PHE A 8 15.12 5.21 42.68
C PHE A 8 13.87 4.35 42.41
N VAL A 9 13.33 3.72 43.45
CA VAL A 9 12.08 2.94 43.36
C VAL A 9 10.90 3.83 42.99
N MET A 10 10.80 5.03 43.56
CA MET A 10 9.75 6.00 43.22
C MET A 10 9.81 6.40 41.75
N VAL A 11 10.99 6.73 41.24
CA VAL A 11 11.18 7.10 39.83
C VAL A 11 10.84 5.93 38.91
N ALA A 12 11.27 4.71 39.25
CA ALA A 12 10.94 3.52 38.46
C ALA A 12 9.42 3.26 38.40
N MET A 13 8.72 3.41 39.53
CA MET A 13 7.26 3.27 39.60
C MET A 13 6.54 4.32 38.75
N LEU A 14 6.97 5.59 38.84
CA LEU A 14 6.40 6.66 38.03
C LEU A 14 6.62 6.41 36.54
N SER A 15 7.84 6.03 36.13
CA SER A 15 8.13 5.68 34.73
C SER A 15 7.28 4.52 34.23
N LEU A 16 7.03 3.51 35.07
CA LEU A 16 6.17 2.38 34.72
C LEU A 16 4.72 2.82 34.53
N ILE A 17 4.19 3.64 35.43
CA ILE A 17 2.84 4.21 35.34
C ILE A 17 2.71 5.00 34.02
N PHE A 18 3.65 5.90 33.74
CA PHE A 18 3.63 6.68 32.50
C PHE A 18 3.68 5.80 31.25
N SER A 19 4.53 4.77 31.22
CA SER A 19 4.63 3.84 30.09
C SER A 19 3.35 3.06 29.83
N VAL A 20 2.63 2.66 30.89
CA VAL A 20 1.39 1.88 30.77
C VAL A 20 0.20 2.75 30.37
N PHE A 21 0.05 3.92 30.98
CA PHE A 21 -1.13 4.77 30.77
C PHE A 21 -1.01 5.72 29.59
N PHE A 22 0.21 5.99 29.11
CA PHE A 22 0.46 6.87 27.97
C PHE A 22 1.25 6.13 26.87
N PRO A 23 0.61 5.22 26.13
CA PRO A 23 1.26 4.52 25.03
C PRO A 23 1.69 5.52 23.95
N ALA A 24 2.93 5.38 23.48
CA ALA A 24 3.44 6.23 22.41
C ALA A 24 2.69 5.93 21.10
N ALA A 25 2.02 6.94 20.55
CA ALA A 25 1.46 6.86 19.21
C ALA A 25 2.60 6.90 18.20
N MET A 26 2.97 5.74 17.66
CA MET A 26 3.86 5.66 16.50
C MET A 26 3.06 6.07 15.27
N ALA A 27 3.41 7.22 14.67
CA ALA A 27 2.85 7.63 13.40
C ALA A 27 3.36 6.65 12.32
N GLN A 28 2.54 5.67 11.97
CA GLN A 28 2.87 4.72 10.90
C GLN A 28 2.61 5.41 9.56
N SER A 29 3.66 5.61 8.76
CA SER A 29 3.50 6.17 7.43
C SER A 29 2.64 5.25 6.58
N ALA A 30 1.73 5.83 5.78
CA ALA A 30 0.99 5.06 4.80
C ALA A 30 1.99 4.43 3.80
N PRO A 31 1.78 3.16 3.40
CA PRO A 31 2.61 2.57 2.36
C PRO A 31 2.49 3.37 1.06
N PRO A 32 3.54 3.39 0.22
CA PRO A 32 3.50 4.04 -1.08
C PRO A 32 2.30 3.56 -1.91
N ALA A 33 1.69 4.47 -2.68
CA ALA A 33 0.59 4.12 -3.57
C ALA A 33 1.04 3.03 -4.57
N PRO A 34 0.17 2.08 -4.93
CA PRO A 34 0.46 1.09 -5.96
C PRO A 34 0.89 1.76 -7.27
N ALA A 35 1.83 1.14 -7.98
CA ALA A 35 2.22 1.61 -9.30
C ALA A 35 1.03 1.53 -10.28
N PRO A 36 0.88 2.49 -11.20
CA PRO A 36 -0.09 2.37 -12.29
C PRO A 36 0.23 1.14 -13.13
N THR A 37 -0.79 0.36 -13.45
CA THR A 37 -0.70 -0.84 -14.30
C THR A 37 -1.49 -0.62 -15.58
N SER A 38 -0.90 -1.04 -16.71
CA SER A 38 -1.54 -1.16 -18.02
C SER A 38 -1.34 -2.61 -18.47
N ASP A 39 -2.43 -3.35 -18.64
CA ASP A 39 -2.43 -4.78 -18.98
C ASP A 39 -2.40 -5.05 -20.49
N GLY A 40 -2.37 -4.00 -21.33
CA GLY A 40 -2.24 -4.09 -22.78
C GLY A 40 -3.46 -4.65 -23.52
N THR A 41 -4.47 -5.17 -22.81
CA THR A 41 -5.60 -5.91 -23.42
C THR A 41 -6.43 -5.07 -24.38
N ALA A 42 -6.58 -3.77 -24.11
CA ALA A 42 -7.33 -2.86 -24.98
C ALA A 42 -6.66 -2.68 -26.35
N ILE A 43 -5.32 -2.73 -26.41
CA ILE A 43 -4.57 -2.67 -27.67
C ILE A 43 -4.76 -3.97 -28.45
N ASP A 44 -4.64 -5.11 -27.77
CA ASP A 44 -4.83 -6.43 -28.37
C ASP A 44 -6.26 -6.58 -28.94
N GLN A 45 -7.28 -6.17 -28.18
CA GLN A 45 -8.67 -6.19 -28.61
C GLN A 45 -8.92 -5.23 -29.78
N GLY A 46 -8.31 -4.04 -29.76
CA GLY A 46 -8.36 -3.09 -30.86
C GLY A 46 -7.79 -3.68 -32.16
N ILE A 47 -6.61 -4.29 -32.10
CA ILE A 47 -5.99 -4.98 -33.24
C ILE A 47 -6.90 -6.12 -33.73
N ALA A 48 -7.46 -6.92 -32.82
CA ALA A 48 -8.38 -8.00 -33.18
C ALA A 48 -9.60 -7.49 -33.96
N TYR A 49 -10.23 -6.40 -33.52
CA TYR A 49 -11.34 -5.78 -34.24
C TYR A 49 -10.94 -5.23 -35.61
N VAL A 50 -9.77 -4.59 -35.70
CA VAL A 50 -9.24 -4.09 -36.98
C VAL A 50 -9.01 -5.26 -37.94
N LEU A 51 -8.36 -6.33 -37.49
CA LEU A 51 -8.14 -7.52 -38.31
C LEU A 51 -9.45 -8.19 -38.72
N MET A 52 -10.46 -8.23 -37.85
CA MET A 52 -11.81 -8.71 -38.17
C MET A 52 -12.46 -7.86 -39.27
N LEU A 53 -12.35 -6.52 -39.19
CA LEU A 53 -12.89 -5.65 -40.24
C LEU A 53 -12.12 -5.77 -41.55
N VAL A 54 -10.80 -5.87 -41.49
CA VAL A 54 -9.97 -6.12 -42.69
C VAL A 54 -10.39 -7.42 -43.35
N ALA A 55 -10.56 -8.50 -42.59
CA ALA A 55 -11.03 -9.78 -43.10
C ALA A 55 -12.41 -9.65 -43.77
N LEU A 56 -13.34 -8.95 -43.12
CA LEU A 56 -14.68 -8.71 -43.66
C LEU A 56 -14.67 -7.90 -44.97
N VAL A 57 -13.81 -6.89 -45.07
CA VAL A 57 -13.65 -6.09 -46.29
C VAL A 57 -13.03 -6.91 -47.41
N LEU A 58 -11.97 -7.67 -47.11
CA LEU A 58 -11.32 -8.54 -48.09
C LEU A 58 -12.27 -9.58 -48.64
N THR A 59 -13.07 -10.24 -47.78
CA THR A 59 -14.06 -11.22 -48.26
C THR A 59 -15.11 -10.56 -49.13
N TYR A 60 -15.61 -9.36 -48.79
CA TYR A 60 -16.56 -8.64 -49.62
C TYR A 60 -16.01 -8.23 -51.00
N ILE A 61 -14.73 -7.83 -51.08
CA ILE A 61 -14.11 -7.41 -52.35
C ILE A 61 -13.88 -8.61 -53.28
N ILE A 62 -13.59 -9.78 -52.72
CA ILE A 62 -13.18 -10.98 -53.47
C ILE A 62 -14.38 -11.88 -53.83
N HIS A 63 -15.50 -11.76 -53.10
CA HIS A 63 -16.71 -12.55 -53.31
C HIS A 63 -17.56 -12.03 -54.48
#